data_AF-A0A927AWK8-F1
#
_entry.id   AF-A0A927AWK8-F1
#
_cell.length_a   1.000
_cell.length_b   1.000
_cell.length_c   1.000
_cell.angle_alpha   90.00
_cell.angle_beta   90.00
_cell.angle_gamma   90.00
#
_symmetry.space_group_name_H-M   'P 1'
#
loop_
_entity.id
_entity.type
_entity.pdbx_description
1 polymer ?
#
loop_
_entity_poly.entity_id
_entity_poly.type
_entity_poly.pdbx_seq_one_letter_code
_entity_poly.pdbx_strand_id
1 'polypeptide(L)'
;MPYTTIYDLAAQPVLNWRSLVLPLALAVAASIIACFTRQNAGRYGLFAFVFITVLVSVVMPYWDRYQLLHKEPRLAEGVITNHWEKEWTKQVNGKKQWYSYESFQVNTVTFGYFRNVVMAGFHHEEMAKIPLHDGLAVRIHYVPEQQMDESSVLNRIVKFELAKP
;
A
#
# COMPACT_ATOMS: atom_id res chain seq x y z
N MET A 1 18.43 -12.82 19.21
CA MET A 1 18.66 -13.48 17.91
C MET A 1 18.97 -12.41 16.87
N PRO A 2 19.88 -12.62 15.92
CA PRO A 2 20.10 -11.65 14.84
C PRO A 2 18.91 -11.69 13.86
N TYR A 3 18.37 -10.53 13.54
CA TYR A 3 17.26 -10.38 12.58
C TYR A 3 17.80 -9.89 11.23
N THR A 4 17.13 -10.27 10.15
CA THR A 4 17.35 -9.76 8.79
C THR A 4 16.13 -8.95 8.38
N THR A 5 16.32 -7.66 8.10
CA THR A 5 15.25 -6.81 7.56
C THR A 5 14.89 -7.30 6.17
N ILE A 6 13.64 -7.68 5.99
CA ILE A 6 13.13 -8.05 4.67
C ILE A 6 12.34 -6.90 4.07
N TYR A 7 11.66 -6.09 4.91
CA TYR A 7 10.91 -4.92 4.50
C TYR A 7 11.20 -3.73 5.40
N ASP A 8 11.38 -2.57 4.78
CA ASP A 8 11.49 -1.29 5.47
C ASP A 8 10.86 -0.18 4.62
N LEU A 9 9.76 0.40 5.13
CA LEU A 9 9.04 1.49 4.48
C LEU A 9 9.94 2.73 4.30
N ALA A 10 10.92 2.95 5.19
CA ALA A 10 11.86 4.07 5.05
C ALA A 10 12.81 3.87 3.87
N ALA A 11 13.17 2.63 3.57
CA ALA A 11 14.08 2.29 2.47
C ALA A 11 13.39 2.20 1.09
N GLN A 12 12.06 2.05 1.06
CA GLN A 12 11.32 1.95 -0.21
C GLN A 12 11.07 3.30 -0.88
N PRO A 13 10.94 3.36 -2.22
CA PRO A 13 10.47 4.55 -2.92
C PRO A 13 8.98 4.83 -2.59
N VAL A 14 8.59 6.11 -2.51
CA VAL A 14 7.20 6.50 -2.18
C VAL A 14 6.24 6.07 -3.29
N LEU A 15 6.70 6.16 -4.52
CA LEU A 15 5.92 5.98 -5.73
C LEU A 15 6.70 5.08 -6.68
N ASN A 16 6.03 4.04 -7.19
CA ASN A 16 6.55 3.27 -8.30
C ASN A 16 6.40 4.11 -9.58
N TRP A 17 7.49 4.30 -10.34
CA TRP A 17 7.44 5.10 -11.57
C TRP A 17 6.41 4.56 -12.57
N ARG A 18 6.16 3.24 -12.57
CA ARG A 18 5.17 2.58 -13.43
C ARG A 18 3.75 3.03 -13.12
N SER A 19 3.42 3.24 -11.84
CA SER A 19 2.09 3.70 -11.42
C SER A 19 1.87 5.18 -11.74
N LEU A 20 2.96 5.94 -11.96
CA LEU A 20 2.90 7.36 -12.31
C LEU A 20 2.77 7.64 -13.81
N VAL A 21 3.13 6.70 -14.69
CA VAL A 21 3.16 6.93 -16.15
C VAL A 21 1.79 7.38 -16.67
N LEU A 22 0.74 6.63 -16.36
CA LEU A 22 -0.60 6.89 -16.86
C LEU A 22 -1.23 8.17 -16.29
N PRO A 23 -1.26 8.41 -14.96
CA PRO A 23 -1.82 9.65 -14.43
C PRO A 23 -1.06 10.89 -14.89
N LEU A 24 0.27 10.81 -15.01
CA LEU A 24 1.09 11.94 -15.46
C LEU A 24 0.88 12.22 -16.95
N ALA A 25 0.77 11.18 -17.79
CA ALA A 25 0.42 11.34 -19.21
C ALA A 25 -0.95 11.99 -19.39
N LEU A 26 -1.96 11.55 -18.62
CA LEU A 26 -3.30 12.15 -18.65
C LEU A 26 -3.30 13.60 -18.17
N ALA A 27 -2.56 13.91 -17.10
CA ALA A 27 -2.44 15.27 -16.58
C ALA A 27 -1.78 16.21 -17.60
N VAL A 28 -0.72 15.76 -18.28
CA VAL A 28 -0.04 16.53 -19.33
C VAL A 28 -0.97 16.74 -20.52
N ALA A 29 -1.63 15.69 -21.01
CA ALA A 29 -2.58 15.78 -22.13
C ALA A 29 -3.73 16.75 -21.82
N ALA A 30 -4.35 16.63 -20.64
CA ALA A 30 -5.42 17.51 -20.21
C ALA A 30 -4.96 18.98 -20.08
N SER A 31 -3.73 19.21 -19.60
CA SER A 31 -3.14 20.55 -19.50
C SER A 31 -2.91 21.18 -20.88
N ILE A 32 -2.39 20.40 -21.84
CA ILE A 32 -2.20 20.85 -23.22
C ILE A 32 -3.56 21.22 -23.83
N ILE A 33 -4.57 20.35 -23.71
CA ILE A 33 -5.92 20.60 -24.24
C ILE A 33 -6.54 21.84 -23.57
N ALA A 34 -6.33 22.04 -22.27
CA ALA A 34 -6.83 23.21 -21.55
C ALA A 34 -6.26 24.52 -22.11
N CYS A 35 -5.00 24.55 -22.53
CA CYS A 35 -4.37 25.72 -23.14
C CYS A 35 -5.00 26.10 -24.49
N PHE A 36 -5.50 25.13 -25.26
CA PHE A 36 -6.14 25.37 -26.56
C PHE A 36 -7.67 25.50 -26.48
N THR A 37 -8.27 25.26 -25.31
CA THR A 37 -9.72 25.32 -25.11
C THR A 37 -10.19 26.77 -24.94
N ARG A 38 -10.99 27.27 -25.88
CA ARG A 38 -11.55 28.65 -25.84
C ARG A 38 -12.67 28.82 -24.81
N GLN A 39 -13.38 27.75 -24.46
CA GLN A 39 -14.50 27.80 -23.53
C GLN A 39 -14.00 27.74 -22.08
N ASN A 40 -14.26 28.78 -21.29
CA ASN A 40 -13.82 28.88 -19.90
C ASN A 40 -14.26 27.68 -19.05
N ALA A 41 -15.51 27.22 -19.18
CA ALA A 41 -16.02 26.08 -18.42
C ALA A 41 -15.24 24.77 -18.71
N GLY A 42 -14.94 24.48 -19.98
CA GLY A 42 -14.15 23.30 -20.37
C GLY A 42 -12.71 23.39 -19.87
N ARG A 43 -12.10 24.57 -19.94
CA ARG A 43 -10.76 24.82 -19.42
C ARG A 43 -10.68 24.61 -17.90
N TYR A 44 -11.63 25.14 -17.12
CA TYR A 44 -11.66 24.92 -15.67
C TYR A 44 -11.91 23.46 -15.31
N GLY A 45 -12.77 22.76 -16.04
CA GLY A 45 -12.99 21.33 -15.85
C GLY A 45 -11.72 20.50 -16.07
N LEU A 46 -10.95 20.80 -17.11
CA LEU A 46 -9.67 20.13 -17.37
C LEU A 46 -8.63 20.41 -16.29
N PHE A 47 -8.52 21.65 -15.81
CA PHE A 47 -7.63 21.97 -14.69
C PHE A 47 -8.06 21.27 -13.39
N ALA A 48 -9.36 21.19 -13.10
CA ALA A 48 -9.87 20.45 -11.96
C ALA A 48 -9.53 18.96 -12.06
N PHE A 49 -9.66 18.36 -13.25
CA PHE A 49 -9.26 16.98 -13.50
C PHE A 49 -7.76 16.76 -13.30
N VAL A 50 -6.90 17.65 -13.82
CA VAL A 50 -5.44 17.60 -13.60
C VAL A 50 -5.12 17.67 -12.11
N PHE A 51 -5.74 18.62 -11.40
CA PHE A 51 -5.56 18.81 -9.97
C PHE A 51 -5.93 17.55 -9.18
N ILE A 52 -7.12 16.98 -9.42
CA ILE A 52 -7.58 15.75 -8.77
C ILE A 52 -6.63 14.58 -9.08
N THR A 53 -6.17 14.47 -10.33
CA THR A 53 -5.26 13.40 -10.76
C THR A 53 -3.93 13.47 -10.01
N VAL A 54 -3.33 14.66 -9.91
CA VAL A 54 -2.08 14.87 -9.14
C VAL A 54 -2.31 14.62 -7.65
N LEU A 55 -3.44 15.10 -7.11
CA LEU A 55 -3.77 14.96 -5.71
C LEU A 55 -3.90 13.49 -5.30
N VAL A 56 -4.61 12.68 -6.08
CA VAL A 56 -4.80 11.25 -5.81
C VAL A 56 -3.54 10.43 -6.10
N SER A 57 -2.80 10.77 -7.16
CA SER A 57 -1.68 9.93 -7.63
C SER A 57 -0.34 10.24 -6.95
N VAL A 58 -0.20 11.43 -6.36
CA VAL A 58 1.08 11.91 -5.78
C VAL A 58 0.89 12.39 -4.35
N VAL A 59 -0.03 13.33 -4.13
CA VAL A 59 -0.18 14.00 -2.82
C VAL A 59 -0.67 13.03 -1.75
N MET A 60 -1.73 12.26 -2.04
CA MET A 60 -2.29 11.29 -1.11
C MET A 60 -1.27 10.20 -0.71
N PRO A 61 -0.59 9.50 -1.64
CA PRO A 61 0.43 8.51 -1.27
C PRO A 61 1.60 9.10 -0.47
N TYR A 62 2.05 10.30 -0.83
CA TYR A 62 3.13 10.98 -0.11
C TYR A 62 2.70 11.35 1.32
N TRP A 63 1.49 11.88 1.46
CA TRP A 63 0.91 12.22 2.75
C TRP A 63 0.70 10.98 3.64
N ASP A 64 0.16 9.90 3.09
CA ASP A 64 -0.05 8.63 3.81
C ASP A 64 1.29 8.08 4.32
N ARG A 65 2.33 8.06 3.48
CA ARG A 65 3.68 7.66 3.90
C ARG A 65 4.26 8.61 4.95
N TYR A 66 4.11 9.91 4.77
CA TYR A 66 4.58 10.91 5.75
C TYR A 66 3.97 10.61 7.13
N GLN A 67 2.66 10.37 7.19
CA GLN A 67 1.96 10.02 8.43
C GLN A 67 2.48 8.71 9.03
N LEU A 68 2.71 7.67 8.21
CA LEU A 68 3.23 6.39 8.70
C LEU A 68 4.65 6.49 9.27
N LEU A 69 5.49 7.37 8.71
CA LEU A 69 6.86 7.58 9.19
C LEU A 69 6.94 8.50 10.42
N HIS A 70 5.96 9.38 10.63
CA HIS A 70 5.93 10.29 11.79
C HIS A 70 5.21 9.71 13.01
N LYS A 71 4.41 8.66 12.84
CA LYS A 71 3.80 7.93 13.95
C LYS A 71 4.85 7.03 14.60
N GLU A 72 4.85 6.97 15.94
CA GLU A 72 5.68 6.02 16.67
C GLU A 72 5.19 4.58 16.40
N PRO A 73 6.02 3.72 15.79
CA PRO A 73 5.62 2.37 15.46
C PRO A 73 5.60 1.49 16.72
N ARG A 74 4.58 0.66 16.83
CA ARG A 74 4.51 -0.43 17.83
C ARG A 74 5.33 -1.62 17.37
N LEU A 75 5.81 -2.41 18.32
CA LEU A 75 6.59 -3.62 18.07
C LEU A 75 5.78 -4.87 18.38
N ALA A 76 5.77 -5.83 17.45
CA ALA A 76 5.33 -7.20 17.70
C ALA A 76 6.50 -8.14 17.37
N GLU A 77 7.00 -8.86 18.36
CA GLU A 77 8.10 -9.82 18.21
C GLU A 77 7.65 -11.18 18.75
N GLY A 78 7.79 -12.22 17.94
CA GLY A 78 7.31 -13.55 18.30
C GLY A 78 7.26 -14.47 17.10
N VAL A 79 6.54 -15.57 17.24
CA VAL A 79 6.38 -16.58 16.20
C VAL A 79 5.09 -16.31 15.42
N ILE A 80 5.15 -16.47 14.10
CA ILE A 80 3.97 -16.46 13.24
C ILE A 80 3.07 -17.65 13.61
N THR A 81 1.79 -17.36 13.80
CA THR A 81 0.72 -18.33 14.07
C THR A 81 -0.51 -17.98 13.25
N ASN A 82 -1.41 -18.95 13.04
CA ASN A 82 -2.67 -18.77 12.31
C ASN A 82 -2.47 -18.15 10.92
N HIS A 83 -1.39 -18.52 10.23
CA HIS A 83 -1.15 -18.09 8.86
C HIS A 83 -2.19 -18.69 7.91
N TRP A 84 -2.78 -17.85 7.07
CA TRP A 84 -3.64 -18.29 5.98
C TRP A 84 -3.60 -17.33 4.80
N GLU A 85 -3.92 -17.89 3.64
CA GLU A 85 -3.98 -17.17 2.37
C GLU A 85 -5.33 -17.41 1.71
N LYS A 86 -5.86 -16.38 1.06
CA LYS A 86 -7.10 -16.49 0.28
C LYS A 86 -6.92 -15.81 -1.05
N GLU A 87 -7.13 -16.59 -2.10
CA GLU A 87 -7.15 -16.12 -3.48
C GLU A 87 -8.55 -16.27 -4.05
N TRP A 88 -9.05 -15.23 -4.69
CA TRP A 88 -10.34 -15.28 -5.36
C TRP A 88 -10.35 -14.42 -6.61
N THR A 89 -11.27 -14.72 -7.51
CA THR A 89 -11.52 -13.89 -8.68
C THR A 89 -12.92 -13.31 -8.65
N LYS A 90 -13.04 -12.00 -8.91
CA LYS A 90 -14.32 -11.31 -9.03
C LYS A 90 -14.48 -10.82 -10.45
N GLN A 91 -15.65 -11.00 -11.05
CA GLN A 91 -16.00 -10.28 -12.26
C GLN A 91 -16.48 -8.87 -11.88
N VAL A 92 -15.79 -7.85 -12.40
CA VAL A 92 -16.18 -6.44 -12.26
C VAL A 92 -16.19 -5.85 -13.66
N ASN A 93 -17.36 -5.38 -14.11
CA ASN A 93 -17.57 -4.79 -15.43
C ASN A 93 -17.07 -5.67 -16.60
N GLY A 94 -17.36 -6.98 -16.55
CA GLY A 94 -16.96 -7.94 -17.58
C GLY A 94 -15.46 -8.31 -17.57
N LYS A 95 -14.66 -7.73 -16.67
CA LYS A 95 -13.25 -8.08 -16.49
C LYS A 95 -13.07 -8.96 -15.25
N LYS A 96 -12.28 -10.02 -15.38
CA LYS A 96 -11.90 -10.91 -14.26
C LYS A 96 -10.76 -10.24 -13.49
N GLN A 97 -11.03 -9.80 -12.27
CA GLN A 97 -10.04 -9.21 -11.36
C GLN A 97 -9.61 -10.27 -10.33
N TRP A 98 -8.29 -10.44 -10.17
CA TRP A 98 -7.70 -11.41 -9.26
C TRP A 98 -7.27 -10.74 -7.97
N TYR A 99 -7.73 -11.29 -6.85
CA TYR A 99 -7.47 -10.79 -5.52
C TYR A 99 -6.75 -11.87 -4.74
N SER A 100 -5.74 -11.45 -3.99
CA SER A 100 -4.98 -12.29 -3.07
C SER A 100 -4.80 -11.54 -1.76
N TYR A 101 -5.19 -12.19 -0.67
CA TYR A 101 -5.12 -11.68 0.69
C TYR A 101 -4.36 -12.67 1.56
N GLU A 102 -3.48 -12.16 2.40
CA GLU A 102 -2.69 -12.93 3.33
C GLU A 102 -2.87 -12.36 4.73
N SER A 103 -3.01 -13.23 5.72
CA SER A 103 -3.14 -12.86 7.11
C SER A 103 -2.38 -13.83 8.01
N PHE A 104 -1.88 -13.31 9.11
CA PHE A 104 -1.19 -14.08 10.13
C PHE A 104 -1.21 -13.33 11.46
N GLN A 105 -0.82 -14.02 12.54
CA GLN A 105 -0.77 -13.46 13.88
C GLN A 105 0.64 -13.59 14.46
N VAL A 106 1.09 -12.53 15.15
CA VAL A 106 2.31 -12.56 15.97
C VAL A 106 1.90 -12.19 17.39
N ASN A 107 2.06 -13.13 18.31
CA ASN A 107 1.51 -13.06 19.66
C ASN A 107 0.00 -12.79 19.65
N THR A 108 -0.44 -11.61 20.09
CA THR A 108 -1.85 -11.20 20.14
C THR A 108 -2.24 -10.27 18.99
N VAL A 109 -1.30 -9.89 18.12
CA VAL A 109 -1.52 -8.91 17.06
C VAL A 109 -1.75 -9.61 15.73
N THR A 110 -2.91 -9.38 15.12
CA THR A 110 -3.24 -9.87 13.78
C THR A 110 -2.79 -8.88 12.72
N PHE A 111 -2.11 -9.39 11.70
CA PHE A 111 -1.70 -8.65 10.52
C PHE A 111 -2.39 -9.26 9.31
N GLY A 112 -2.82 -8.40 8.39
CA GLY A 112 -3.37 -8.85 7.12
C GLY A 112 -3.22 -7.78 6.06
N TYR A 113 -2.90 -8.20 4.85
CA TYR A 113 -2.69 -7.31 3.71
C TYR A 113 -3.13 -7.97 2.40
N PHE A 114 -3.49 -7.11 1.44
CA PHE A 114 -3.71 -7.53 0.07
C PHE A 114 -2.37 -7.59 -0.67
N ARG A 115 -2.10 -8.71 -1.34
CA ARG A 115 -0.86 -8.91 -2.10
C ARG A 115 -0.83 -8.12 -3.41
N ASN A 116 -2.00 -7.86 -4.01
CA ASN A 116 -2.14 -7.29 -5.36
C ASN A 116 -2.73 -5.87 -5.41
N VAL A 117 -2.83 -5.20 -4.26
CA VAL A 117 -3.40 -3.84 -4.17
C VAL A 117 -2.28 -2.91 -3.74
N VAL A 118 -2.02 -1.89 -4.55
CA VAL A 118 -1.05 -0.84 -4.21
C VAL A 118 -1.68 0.06 -3.14
N MET A 119 -1.21 -0.05 -1.90
CA MET A 119 -1.46 0.92 -0.82
C MET A 119 -0.10 1.40 -0.28
N ALA A 120 -0.09 2.39 0.63
CA ALA A 120 1.17 2.71 1.32
C ALA A 120 1.34 1.75 2.52
N GLY A 121 2.47 1.06 2.57
CA GLY A 121 2.76 0.05 3.59
C GLY A 121 3.30 -1.25 2.96
N PHE A 122 3.43 -2.29 3.77
CA PHE A 122 3.91 -3.59 3.29
C PHE A 122 3.01 -4.17 2.19
N HIS A 123 3.60 -4.41 1.02
CA HIS A 123 3.00 -5.19 -0.07
C HIS A 123 3.99 -6.24 -0.56
N HIS A 124 3.50 -7.47 -0.65
CA HIS A 124 4.32 -8.64 -1.01
C HIS A 124 4.70 -8.66 -2.51
N GLU A 125 4.16 -7.76 -3.34
CA GLU A 125 4.40 -7.75 -4.79
C GLU A 125 5.84 -7.35 -5.19
N GLU A 126 6.49 -6.47 -4.42
CA GLU A 126 7.85 -5.97 -4.76
C GLU A 126 8.97 -6.64 -3.95
N MET A 127 8.64 -7.24 -2.81
CA MET A 127 9.63 -7.89 -1.96
C MET A 127 9.67 -9.36 -2.29
N ALA A 128 10.88 -9.87 -2.58
CA ALA A 128 11.15 -11.27 -2.89
C ALA A 128 10.22 -12.18 -2.08
N LYS A 129 9.48 -13.07 -2.76
CA LYS A 129 8.47 -13.97 -2.17
C LYS A 129 9.07 -14.75 -1.01
N ILE A 130 9.07 -14.18 0.18
CA ILE A 130 9.55 -14.87 1.36
C ILE A 130 8.33 -15.61 1.90
N PRO A 131 8.33 -16.95 1.82
CA PRO A 131 7.18 -17.73 2.22
C PRO A 131 6.96 -17.56 3.72
N LEU A 132 5.93 -16.80 4.09
CA LEU A 132 5.47 -16.73 5.47
C LEU A 132 4.76 -18.04 5.80
N HIS A 133 5.03 -18.59 6.97
CA HIS A 133 4.41 -19.81 7.47
C HIS A 133 4.48 -19.83 9.00
N ASP A 134 3.61 -20.62 9.60
CA ASP A 134 3.60 -20.81 11.05
C ASP A 134 4.96 -21.35 11.53
N GLY A 135 5.41 -20.84 12.68
CA GLY A 135 6.71 -21.22 13.26
C GLY A 135 7.86 -20.26 12.94
N LEU A 136 7.70 -19.34 11.99
CA LEU A 136 8.71 -18.31 11.72
C LEU A 136 8.80 -17.28 12.83
N ALA A 137 9.99 -17.07 13.38
CA ALA A 137 10.25 -15.99 14.33
C ALA A 137 10.47 -14.66 13.59
N VAL A 138 9.66 -13.65 13.94
CA VAL A 138 9.61 -12.35 13.29
C VAL A 138 9.67 -11.21 14.30
N ARG A 139 10.14 -10.06 13.82
CA ARG A 139 10.00 -8.77 14.48
C ARG A 139 9.35 -7.79 13.50
N ILE A 140 8.21 -7.26 13.89
CA ILE A 140 7.37 -6.42 13.05
C ILE A 140 7.16 -5.08 13.74
N HIS A 141 7.53 -4.00 13.05
CA HIS A 141 7.13 -2.65 13.43
C HIS A 141 5.87 -2.28 12.66
N TYR A 142 4.84 -1.82 13.38
CA TYR A 142 3.55 -1.53 12.78
C TYR A 142 2.88 -0.29 13.38
N VAL A 143 1.98 0.29 12.61
CA VAL A 143 1.15 1.42 13.01
C VAL A 143 -0.31 0.98 12.97
N PRO A 144 -1.05 1.01 14.10
CA PRO A 144 -2.47 0.73 14.10
C PRO A 144 -3.24 1.89 13.46
N GLU A 145 -4.12 1.58 12.51
CA GLU A 145 -5.02 2.53 11.89
C GLU A 145 -6.46 2.04 11.99
N GLN A 146 -7.34 2.92 12.45
CA GLN A 146 -8.76 2.62 12.55
C GLN A 146 -9.36 2.68 11.14
N GLN A 147 -10.04 1.62 10.71
CA GLN A 147 -10.72 1.63 9.42
C GLN A 147 -11.97 2.53 9.50
N MET A 148 -12.30 3.21 8.41
CA MET A 148 -13.41 4.19 8.37
C MET A 148 -14.79 3.54 8.53
N ASP A 149 -14.95 2.30 8.06
CA ASP A 149 -16.26 1.62 7.95
C ASP A 149 -16.49 0.51 8.99
N GLU A 150 -15.46 0.10 9.73
CA GLU A 150 -15.55 -0.97 10.70
C GLU A 150 -14.81 -0.56 11.97
N SER A 151 -15.30 -0.97 13.14
CA SER A 151 -14.56 -0.85 14.41
C SER A 151 -13.28 -1.72 14.44
N SER A 152 -12.78 -2.15 13.29
CA SER A 152 -11.59 -2.94 13.10
C SER A 152 -10.36 -2.02 12.98
N VAL A 153 -9.26 -2.49 13.55
CA VAL A 153 -7.96 -1.82 13.50
C VAL A 153 -7.09 -2.58 12.52
N LEU A 154 -6.67 -1.91 11.45
CA LEU A 154 -5.69 -2.44 10.51
C LEU A 154 -4.28 -2.12 11.03
N ASN A 155 -3.48 -3.14 11.26
CA ASN A 155 -2.08 -2.98 11.68
C ASN A 155 -1.19 -2.85 10.44
N ARG A 156 -0.88 -1.62 10.03
CA ARG A 156 -0.02 -1.37 8.87
C ARG A 156 1.44 -1.66 9.22
N ILE A 157 2.03 -2.61 8.53
CA ILE A 157 3.45 -2.98 8.70
C ILE A 157 4.33 -1.90 8.06
N VAL A 158 5.24 -1.33 8.85
CA VAL A 158 6.23 -0.34 8.40
C VAL A 158 7.65 -0.91 8.32
N LYS A 159 7.94 -1.96 9.11
CA LYS A 159 9.19 -2.72 9.02
C LYS A 159 8.91 -4.19 9.34
N PHE A 160 9.52 -5.09 8.60
CA PHE A 160 9.41 -6.53 8.83
C PHE A 160 10.80 -7.15 8.82
N GLU A 161 11.11 -7.88 9.88
CA GLU A 161 12.40 -8.54 10.05
C GLU A 161 12.18 -10.01 10.41
N LEU A 162 12.99 -10.90 9.84
CA LEU A 162 12.99 -12.33 10.12
C LEU A 162 14.19 -12.70 10.99
N ALA A 163 13.98 -13.56 11.99
CA ALA A 163 15.09 -14.15 12.71
C ALA A 163 15.95 -14.98 11.74
N LYS A 164 17.28 -14.85 11.83
CA LYS A 164 18.17 -15.75 11.10
C LYS A 164 18.07 -17.17 11.69
N PRO A 165 18.11 -18.22 10.85
CA PRO A 165 18.25 -19.59 11.32
C PRO A 165 19.56 -19.79 12.10
#